data_AF-A0A133S3U6-F1
#
_entry.id   AF-A0A133S3U6-F1
#
_cell.length_a   1.000
_cell.length_b   1.000
_cell.length_c   1.000
_cell.angle_alpha   90.00
_cell.angle_beta   90.00
_cell.angle_gamma   90.00
#
_symmetry.space_group_name_H-M   'P 1'
#
loop_
_entity.id
_entity.type
_entity.pdbx_description
1 polymer ?
#
loop_
_entity_poly.entity_id
_entity_poly.type
_entity_poly.pdbx_seq_one_letter_code
_entity_poly.pdbx_strand_id
1 'polypeptide(L)' 'MAYYVIEVAHKEELLTIAQRAQEVDAPIKWLTSSQLEITDTDGIVTRVRLDR' A
#
# COMPACT_ATOMS: atom_id res chain seq x y z
N MET A 1 -8.86 0.46 -15.31
CA MET A 1 -7.43 0.71 -15.01
C MET A 1 -6.88 -0.51 -14.32
N ALA A 2 -5.69 -0.97 -14.71
CA ALA A 2 -5.02 -2.08 -14.04
C ALA A 2 -4.25 -1.53 -12.83
N TYR A 3 -4.24 -2.30 -11.74
CA TYR A 3 -3.43 -2.05 -10.56
C TYR A 3 -2.81 -3.37 -10.13
N TYR A 4 -1.65 -3.30 -9.47
CA TYR A 4 -1.08 -4.46 -8.81
C TYR A 4 -1.73 -4.67 -7.44
N VAL A 5 -1.86 -5.93 -7.03
CA VAL A 5 -2.29 -6.29 -5.68
C VAL A 5 -1.17 -7.07 -5.01
N ILE A 6 -0.80 -6.62 -3.81
CA ILE A 6 0.12 -7.30 -2.92
C ILE A 6 -0.69 -7.71 -1.69
N GLU A 7 -0.59 -8.98 -1.32
CA GLU A 7 -1.17 -9.51 -0.09
C GLU A 7 -0.07 -9.68 0.95
N VAL A 8 -0.33 -9.21 2.17
CA VAL A 8 0.59 -9.35 3.30
C VAL A 8 -0.08 -10.18 4.39
N ALA A 9 0.68 -11.03 5.07
CA ALA A 9 0.13 -11.96 6.05
C ALA A 9 -0.25 -11.25 7.37
N HIS A 10 0.49 -10.21 7.74
CA HIS A 10 0.35 -9.54 9.03
C HIS A 10 0.12 -8.04 8.91
N LYS A 11 -0.62 -7.48 9.88
CA LYS A 11 -0.95 -6.05 9.90
C LYS A 11 0.30 -5.18 10.09
N GLU A 12 1.28 -5.71 10.79
CA GLU A 12 2.58 -5.11 11.03
C GLU A 12 3.32 -4.85 9.71
N GLU A 13 3.21 -5.75 8.73
CA GLU A 13 3.80 -5.57 7.40
C GLU A 13 3.12 -4.41 6.66
N LEU A 14 1.78 -4.35 6.70
CA LEU A 14 1.00 -3.26 6.09
C LEU A 14 1.39 -1.89 6.69
N LEU A 15 1.56 -1.83 8.01
CA LEU A 15 1.98 -0.61 8.70
C LEU A 15 3.43 -0.25 8.38
N THR A 16 4.32 -1.24 8.30
CA THR A 16 5.72 -1.03 7.92
C THR A 16 5.81 -0.43 6.51
N ILE A 17 5.04 -0.95 5.56
CA ILE A 17 4.96 -0.40 4.20
C ILE A 17 4.44 1.05 4.23
N ALA A 18 3.38 1.34 4.98
CA ALA A 18 2.84 2.69 5.10
C ALA A 18 3.84 3.68 5.71
N GLN A 19 4.65 3.23 6.68
CA GLN A 19 5.69 4.05 7.29
C GLN A 19 6.83 4.32 6.29
N ARG A 20 7.32 3.29 5.59
CA ARG A 20 8.34 3.44 4.55
C ARG A 20 7.90 4.37 3.44
N ALA A 21 6.64 4.28 3.01
CA ALA A 21 6.10 5.16 1.99
C ALA A 21 6.11 6.63 2.44
N GLN A 22 5.82 6.92 3.72
CA GLN A 22 5.94 8.27 4.27
C GLN A 22 7.40 8.75 4.36
N GLU A 23 8.35 7.88 4.69
CA GLU A 23 9.78 8.24 4.74
C GLU A 23 10.34 8.69 3.39
N VAL A 24 9.72 8.25 2.29
CA VAL A 24 10.12 8.60 0.92
C VAL A 24 9.13 9.53 0.22
N ASP A 25 8.21 10.16 0.99
CA ASP A 25 7.16 11.05 0.49
C ASP A 25 6.30 10.44 -0.63
N ALA A 26 6.14 9.11 -0.65
CA ALA A 26 5.29 8.43 -1.61
C ALA A 26 3.80 8.68 -1.28
N PRO A 27 2.97 9.04 -2.28
CA PRO A 27 1.54 9.24 -2.08
C PRO A 27 0.85 7.94 -1.61
N ILE A 28 0.36 7.97 -0.37
CA ILE A 28 -0.43 6.88 0.20
C ILE A 28 -1.90 7.27 0.39
N LYS A 29 -2.78 6.31 0.15
CA LYS A 29 -4.22 6.44 0.41
C LYS A 29 -4.75 5.20 1.11
N TRP A 30 -5.27 5.36 2.32
CA TRP A 30 -5.97 4.29 3.02
C TRP A 30 -7.38 4.09 2.43
N LEU A 31 -7.72 2.86 2.07
CA LEU A 31 -9.06 2.49 1.62
C LEU A 31 -9.88 1.89 2.78
N THR A 32 -9.23 1.07 3.60
CA THR A 32 -9.76 0.50 4.84
C THR A 32 -8.63 0.39 5.87
N SER A 33 -8.92 -0.11 7.07
CA SER A 33 -7.89 -0.38 8.08
C SER A 33 -6.97 -1.58 7.74
N SER A 34 -7.28 -2.31 6.67
CA SER A 34 -6.57 -3.50 6.19
C SER A 34 -6.08 -3.35 4.74
N GLN A 35 -6.20 -2.16 4.15
CA GLN A 35 -5.87 -1.93 2.75
C GLN A 35 -5.46 -0.49 2.46
N LEU A 36 -4.36 -0.33 1.73
CA LEU A 36 -3.86 0.96 1.25
C LEU A 36 -3.48 0.91 -0.24
N GLU A 37 -3.47 2.07 -0.86
CA GLU A 37 -2.93 2.34 -2.19
C GLU A 37 -1.64 3.14 -2.08
N ILE A 38 -0.65 2.78 -2.88
CA ILE A 38 0.57 3.56 -3.12
C ILE A 38 0.61 3.86 -4.62
N THR A 39 0.88 5.12 -4.96
CA THR A 39 1.11 5.52 -6.36
C THR A 39 2.58 5.82 -6.53
N ASP A 40 3.24 5.14 -7.46
CA ASP A 40 4.62 5.46 -7.80
C ASP A 40 4.73 6.69 -8.72
N THR A 41 5.96 7.11 -9.01
CA THR A 41 6.25 8.28 -9.84
C THR A 41 5.78 8.14 -11.28
N ASP A 42 5.56 6.91 -11.76
CA ASP A 42 5.04 6.62 -13.10
C ASP A 42 3.50 6.64 -13.13
N GLY A 43 2.86 6.88 -11.98
CA GLY A 43 1.41 6.93 -11.83
C GLY A 43 0.77 5.55 -11.70
N ILE A 44 1.55 4.50 -11.50
CA ILE A 44 1.04 3.13 -11.33
C ILE A 44 0.56 2.96 -9.90
N VAL A 45 -0.67 2.44 -9.76
CA VAL A 45 -1.29 2.18 -8.46
C VAL A 45 -0.98 0.75 -8.03
N THR A 46 -0.43 0.62 -6.83
CA THR A 46 -0.27 -0.65 -6.12
C THR A 46 -1.17 -0.69 -4.90
N ARG A 47 -2.02 -1.72 -4.80
CA ARG A 47 -2.88 -1.98 -3.64
C ARG A 47 -2.22 -3.01 -2.74
N VAL A 48 -2.01 -2.66 -1.48
CA VAL A 48 -1.54 -3.60 -0.47
C VAL A 48 -2.70 -3.91 0.46
N ARG A 49 -2.99 -5.20 0.68
CA ARG A 49 -4.08 -5.65 1.56
C ARG A 49 -3.63 -6.79 2.46
N LEU A 50 -4.28 -6.93 3.61
CA LEU A 50 -4.14 -8.13 4.42
C LEU A 50 -4.69 -9.35 3.66
N ASP A 51 -3.90 -10.42 3.67
CA ASP A 51 -4.34 -11.75 3.28
C ASP A 51 -5.42 -12.23 4.26
N ARG A 52 -6.35 -13.03 3.77
CA ARG A 52 -7.62 -13.32 4.45
C ARG A 52 -7.66 -14.68 5.12
#